data_AF-A0A8T7BNL3-F1
#
_entry.id   AF-A0A8T7BNL3-F1
#
_cell.length_a   1.000
_cell.length_b   1.000
_cell.length_c   1.000
_cell.angle_alpha   90.00
_cell.angle_beta   90.00
_cell.angle_gamma   90.00
#
_symmetry.space_group_name_H-M   'P 1'
#
loop_
_entity.id
_entity.type
_entity.pdbx_description
1 polymer ?
#
loop_
_entity_poly.entity_id
_entity_poly.type
_entity_poly.pdbx_seq_one_letter_code
_entity_poly.pdbx_strand_id
1 'polypeptide(L)'
;MTRFIFITGGVVSSLGKGIASSSLAALLEARGLKITLLKLDPYINVDPGTMSPFQHGEVYVTEDGTETDLDLGHYERFVRTRMTRKNNFTTGKIYSNVIQKERRGDYLGGTVQVIPHITDEIKLNIIEGAGDADVALVEIGGTVGDI
;
A
#
# COMPACT_ATOMS: atom_id res chain seq x y z
N MET A 1 -4.18 -9.86 -17.86
CA MET A 1 -4.32 -8.47 -17.39
C MET A 1 -4.85 -8.51 -15.98
N THR A 2 -4.11 -7.97 -15.03
CA THR A 2 -4.47 -7.96 -13.61
C THR A 2 -5.75 -7.16 -13.38
N ARG A 3 -6.66 -7.69 -12.56
CA ARG A 3 -7.85 -6.99 -12.09
C ARG A 3 -7.55 -6.32 -10.75
N PHE A 4 -8.11 -5.13 -10.53
CA PHE A 4 -7.89 -4.36 -9.30
C PHE A 4 -9.19 -4.25 -8.52
N ILE A 5 -9.11 -4.53 -7.21
CA ILE A 5 -10.20 -4.28 -6.26
C ILE A 5 -9.70 -3.23 -5.28
N PHE A 6 -10.24 -2.02 -5.34
CA PHE A 6 -9.92 -0.96 -4.40
C PHE A 6 -10.84 -1.05 -3.17
N ILE A 7 -10.25 -1.14 -1.99
CA ILE A 7 -10.96 -1.18 -0.71
C ILE A 7 -10.79 0.16 -0.02
N THR A 8 -11.90 0.86 0.18
CA THR A 8 -11.97 2.16 0.87
C THR A 8 -12.87 2.07 2.08
N GLY A 9 -12.60 2.85 3.13
CA GLY A 9 -13.47 2.97 4.30
C GLY A 9 -14.13 4.33 4.38
N GLY A 10 -15.41 4.37 4.76
CA GLY A 10 -16.12 5.60 5.07
C GLY A 10 -16.55 5.65 6.53
N VAL A 11 -17.11 6.80 6.93
CA VAL A 11 -17.70 7.06 8.26
C VAL A 11 -16.66 7.17 9.38
N VAL A 12 -15.98 6.08 9.72
CA VAL A 12 -14.98 6.05 10.81
C VAL A 12 -13.84 5.08 10.50
N SER A 13 -12.68 5.34 11.09
CA SER A 13 -11.54 4.41 11.12
C SER A 13 -11.84 3.19 12.01
N SER A 14 -11.00 2.15 11.90
CA SER A 14 -11.06 0.93 12.74
C SER A 14 -12.27 0.01 12.53
N LEU A 15 -12.94 0.08 11.37
CA LEU A 15 -14.03 -0.83 10.98
C LEU A 15 -13.56 -2.24 10.53
N GLY A 16 -12.27 -2.54 10.63
CA GLY A 16 -11.72 -3.84 10.22
C GLY A 16 -11.49 -3.98 8.71
N LYS A 17 -11.07 -2.90 8.03
CA LYS A 17 -10.72 -2.93 6.59
C LYS A 17 -9.70 -4.03 6.29
N GLY A 18 -8.54 -4.03 6.95
CA GLY A 18 -7.50 -5.05 6.80
C GLY A 18 -8.01 -6.49 6.86
N ILE A 19 -8.81 -6.83 7.88
CA ILE A 19 -9.37 -8.18 8.02
C ILE A 19 -10.38 -8.51 6.91
N ALA A 20 -11.21 -7.55 6.50
CA ALA A 20 -12.14 -7.74 5.40
C ALA A 20 -11.42 -7.94 4.05
N SER A 21 -10.38 -7.13 3.78
CA SER A 21 -9.47 -7.26 2.63
C SER A 21 -8.85 -8.65 2.57
N SER A 22 -8.25 -9.08 3.68
CA SER A 22 -7.61 -10.39 3.84
C SER A 22 -8.58 -11.56 3.62
N SER A 23 -9.77 -11.46 4.19
CA SER A 23 -10.81 -12.49 4.07
C SER A 23 -11.29 -12.64 2.63
N LEU A 24 -11.49 -11.53 1.92
CA LEU A 24 -11.83 -11.56 0.50
C LEU A 24 -10.70 -12.17 -0.33
N ALA A 25 -9.45 -11.80 -0.06
CA ALA A 25 -8.31 -12.37 -0.76
C ALA A 25 -8.18 -13.88 -0.53
N ALA A 26 -8.39 -14.36 0.70
CA ALA A 26 -8.39 -15.79 1.01
C ALA A 26 -9.47 -16.56 0.22
N LEU A 27 -10.67 -15.99 0.06
CA LEU A 27 -11.73 -16.59 -0.75
C LEU A 27 -11.38 -16.63 -2.25
N LEU A 28 -10.71 -15.60 -2.76
CA LEU A 28 -10.24 -15.56 -4.15
C LEU A 28 -9.09 -16.56 -4.38
N GLU A 29 -8.13 -16.63 -3.46
CA GLU A 29 -7.02 -17.60 -3.49
C GLU A 29 -7.55 -19.04 -3.41
N ALA A 30 -8.56 -19.31 -2.57
CA ALA A 30 -9.22 -20.61 -2.48
C ALA A 30 -9.94 -21.03 -3.78
N ARG A 31 -10.25 -20.08 -4.66
CA ARG A 31 -10.78 -20.34 -6.01
C ARG A 31 -9.67 -20.53 -7.07
N GLY A 32 -8.41 -20.63 -6.65
CA GLY A 32 -7.28 -20.87 -7.52
C GLY A 32 -6.77 -19.63 -8.27
N LEU A 33 -7.20 -18.42 -7.87
CA LEU A 33 -6.68 -17.18 -8.45
C LEU A 33 -5.35 -16.82 -7.79
N LYS A 34 -4.39 -16.35 -8.60
CA LYS A 34 -3.17 -15.72 -8.08
C LYS A 34 -3.52 -14.32 -7.59
N ILE A 35 -3.38 -14.09 -6.28
CA ILE A 35 -3.73 -12.80 -5.68
C ILE A 35 -2.50 -12.06 -5.17
N THR A 36 -2.66 -10.76 -4.89
CA THR A 36 -1.74 -9.97 -4.08
C THR A 36 -2.54 -8.89 -3.34
N LEU A 37 -2.01 -8.40 -2.23
CA LEU A 37 -2.60 -7.31 -1.46
C LEU A 37 -1.60 -6.17 -1.33
N LEU A 38 -2.09 -4.94 -1.42
CA LEU A 38 -1.33 -3.71 -1.29
C LEU A 38 -1.99 -2.84 -0.21
N LYS A 39 -1.20 -2.32 0.72
CA LYS A 39 -1.62 -1.33 1.71
C LYS A 39 -1.04 0.04 1.36
N LEU A 40 -1.93 1.00 1.12
CA LEU A 40 -1.57 2.40 0.91
C LEU A 40 -1.88 3.19 2.19
N ASP A 41 -0.82 3.63 2.87
CA ASP A 41 -0.93 4.34 4.13
C ASP A 41 -0.80 5.86 3.93
N PRO A 42 -1.79 6.66 4.37
CA PRO A 42 -1.81 8.09 4.07
C PRO A 42 -0.85 8.93 4.93
N TYR A 43 -0.07 8.32 5.84
CA TYR A 43 0.84 9.04 6.73
C TYR A 43 2.18 9.41 6.07
N ILE A 44 2.83 10.44 6.61
CA ILE A 44 4.06 11.03 6.05
C ILE A 44 5.35 10.33 6.47
N ASN A 45 5.32 9.39 7.43
CA ASN A 45 6.47 8.54 7.73
C ASN A 45 6.84 7.74 6.48
N VAL A 46 8.13 7.66 6.13
CA VAL A 46 8.61 6.93 4.94
C VAL A 46 8.38 5.42 5.08
N ASP A 47 8.51 4.94 6.31
CA ASP A 47 8.24 3.59 6.77
C ASP A 47 7.77 3.67 8.23
N PRO A 48 7.12 2.62 8.76
CA PRO A 48 6.65 2.59 10.13
C PRO A 48 7.73 2.24 11.16
N GLY A 49 8.98 1.95 10.75
CA GLY A 49 10.07 1.60 11.67
C GLY A 49 10.38 2.69 12.71
N THR A 50 10.01 3.94 12.38
CA THR A 50 10.14 5.11 13.28
C THR A 50 8.93 5.34 14.19
N MET A 51 7.83 4.60 14.02
CA MET A 51 6.58 4.83 14.73
C MET A 51 6.57 4.12 16.09
N SER A 52 5.94 4.74 17.08
CA SER A 52 5.80 4.14 18.42
C SER A 52 4.82 2.96 18.37
N PRO A 53 5.23 1.73 18.78
CA PRO A 53 4.35 0.58 18.71
C PRO A 53 3.18 0.65 19.70
N PHE A 54 3.32 1.45 20.76
CA PHE A 54 2.25 1.68 21.74
C PHE A 54 1.11 2.54 21.20
N GLN A 55 1.37 3.36 20.18
CA GLN A 55 0.37 4.26 19.59
C GLN A 55 -0.17 3.73 18.27
N HIS A 56 0.64 3.03 17.50
CA HIS A 56 0.32 2.65 16.13
C HIS A 56 0.26 1.14 15.88
N GLY A 57 0.53 0.32 16.90
CA GLY A 57 0.57 -1.13 16.78
C GLY A 57 1.95 -1.66 16.39
N GLU A 58 2.07 -2.98 16.22
CA GLU A 58 3.33 -3.61 15.86
C GLU A 58 3.85 -3.13 14.49
N VAL A 59 5.18 -3.14 14.33
CA VAL A 59 5.82 -3.04 13.01
C VAL A 59 5.95 -4.45 12.47
N TYR A 60 5.35 -4.73 11.32
CA TYR A 60 5.50 -6.02 10.65
C TYR A 60 6.78 -6.03 9.82
N VAL A 61 7.49 -7.15 9.79
CA VAL A 61 8.71 -7.30 8.99
C VAL A 61 8.49 -8.41 7.97
N THR A 62 8.61 -8.06 6.70
CA THR A 62 8.49 -9.00 5.57
C THR A 62 9.77 -9.82 5.39
N GLU A 63 9.69 -10.92 4.63
CA GLU A 63 10.86 -11.80 4.38
C GLU A 63 12.04 -11.06 3.70
N ASP A 64 11.76 -9.98 2.95
CA ASP A 64 12.80 -9.15 2.31
C ASP A 64 13.45 -8.11 3.25
N GLY A 65 13.08 -8.13 4.54
CA GLY A 65 13.61 -7.26 5.58
C GLY A 65 12.95 -5.88 5.66
N THR A 66 11.84 -5.66 4.95
CA THR A 66 11.13 -4.38 4.98
C THR A 66 10.24 -4.27 6.21
N GLU A 67 10.40 -3.18 6.96
CA GLU A 67 9.50 -2.73 8.02
C GLU A 67 8.24 -2.11 7.41
N THR A 68 7.07 -2.61 7.80
CA THR A 68 5.78 -2.29 7.18
C THR A 68 4.66 -2.17 8.20
N ASP A 69 3.52 -1.65 7.76
CA ASP A 69 2.29 -1.61 8.56
C ASP A 69 1.83 -3.02 8.95
N LEU A 70 1.16 -3.13 10.11
CA LEU A 70 0.71 -4.41 10.67
C LEU A 70 -0.29 -5.16 9.77
N ASP A 71 -0.99 -4.46 8.87
CA ASP A 71 -1.95 -5.08 7.96
C ASP A 71 -1.28 -6.10 7.03
N LEU A 72 0.00 -5.96 6.70
CA LEU A 72 0.72 -6.97 5.92
C LEU A 72 0.83 -8.29 6.66
N GLY A 73 0.93 -8.26 7.99
CA GLY A 73 0.84 -9.46 8.81
C GLY A 73 -0.56 -10.09 8.74
N HIS A 74 -1.62 -9.29 8.69
CA HIS A 74 -2.97 -9.83 8.44
C HIS A 74 -3.08 -10.47 7.06
N TYR A 75 -2.49 -9.87 6.04
CA TYR A 75 -2.49 -10.41 4.68
C TYR A 75 -1.82 -11.80 4.66
N GLU A 76 -0.58 -11.90 5.13
CA GLU A 76 0.18 -13.16 5.11
C GLU A 76 -0.40 -14.26 6.02
N ARG A 77 -1.19 -13.91 7.03
CA ARG A 77 -1.90 -14.89 7.86
C ARG A 77 -3.12 -15.49 7.18
N PHE A 78 -3.71 -14.79 6.21
CA PHE A 78 -4.93 -15.23 5.51
C PHE A 78 -4.65 -15.85 4.14
N VAL A 79 -3.60 -15.42 3.46
CA VAL A 79 -3.23 -15.90 2.13
C VAL A 79 -1.81 -16.47 2.11
N ARG A 80 -1.52 -17.32 1.12
CA ARG A 80 -0.20 -17.94 0.95
C ARG A 80 0.81 -17.01 0.29
N THR A 81 0.33 -15.96 -0.37
CA THR A 81 1.18 -14.98 -1.06
C THR A 81 2.04 -14.24 -0.04
N ARG A 82 3.36 -14.19 -0.29
CA ARG A 82 4.32 -13.43 0.52
C ARG A 82 4.33 -11.97 0.11
N MET A 83 4.26 -11.10 1.11
CA MET A 83 4.37 -9.66 0.95
C MET A 83 5.84 -9.26 0.90
N THR A 84 6.09 -8.15 0.24
CA THR A 84 7.41 -7.56 0.01
C THR A 84 7.32 -6.06 0.25
N ARG A 85 8.44 -5.36 0.10
CA ARG A 85 8.46 -3.88 0.03
C ARG A 85 7.50 -3.27 -0.99
N LYS A 86 7.05 -4.05 -1.99
CA LYS A 86 6.10 -3.58 -3.01
C LYS A 86 4.64 -3.69 -2.57
N ASN A 87 4.39 -4.17 -1.35
CA ASN A 87 3.05 -4.39 -0.83
C ASN A 87 2.62 -3.33 0.18
N ASN A 88 3.53 -2.43 0.60
CA ASN A 88 3.22 -1.31 1.48
C ASN A 88 3.91 -0.05 1.00
N PHE A 89 3.13 1.02 0.84
CA PHE A 89 3.66 2.34 0.49
C PHE A 89 2.93 3.42 1.27
N THR A 90 3.66 4.46 1.63
CA THR A 90 3.16 5.56 2.45
C THR A 90 3.16 6.86 1.65
N THR A 91 2.36 7.84 2.06
CA THR A 91 2.46 9.21 1.54
C THR A 91 3.90 9.72 1.64
N GLY A 92 4.56 9.48 2.78
CA GLY A 92 5.96 9.83 2.99
C GLY A 92 6.90 9.29 1.92
N LYS A 93 6.76 8.00 1.59
CA LYS A 93 7.57 7.33 0.57
C LYS A 93 7.35 7.92 -0.81
N ILE A 94 6.09 8.12 -1.19
CA ILE A 94 5.69 8.68 -2.49
C ILE A 94 6.27 10.09 -2.67
N TYR A 95 6.08 10.97 -1.68
CA TYR A 95 6.62 12.32 -1.72
C TYR A 95 8.15 12.32 -1.76
N SER A 96 8.81 11.47 -0.95
CA SER A 96 10.27 11.33 -0.96
C SER A 96 10.78 10.94 -2.35
N ASN A 97 10.16 9.95 -3.00
CA ASN A 97 10.53 9.52 -4.36
C ASN A 97 10.37 10.66 -5.39
N VAL A 98 9.22 11.34 -5.37
CA VAL A 98 8.94 12.43 -6.31
C VAL A 98 9.91 13.59 -6.11
N ILE A 99 10.20 13.98 -4.87
CA ILE A 99 11.18 15.04 -4.57
C ILE A 99 12.58 14.62 -5.03
N GLN A 100 12.98 13.37 -4.84
CA GLN A 100 14.29 12.88 -5.33
C GLN A 100 14.39 12.91 -6.86
N LYS A 101 13.34 12.49 -7.59
CA LYS A 101 13.27 12.60 -9.05
C LYS A 101 13.39 14.05 -9.50
N GLU A 102 12.72 14.96 -8.79
CA GLU A 102 12.78 16.39 -9.07
C GLU A 102 14.19 16.96 -8.87
N ARG A 103 14.83 16.67 -7.74
CA ARG A 103 16.21 17.12 -7.46
C ARG A 103 17.25 16.56 -8.44
N ARG A 104 16.99 15.40 -9.05
CA ARG A 104 17.84 14.82 -10.12
C ARG A 104 17.59 15.45 -11.49
N GLY A 105 16.52 16.22 -11.65
CA GLY A 105 16.16 16.87 -12.91
C GLY A 105 15.25 16.04 -13.82
N ASP A 106 14.65 14.96 -13.32
CA ASP A 106 13.82 14.04 -14.12
C ASP A 106 12.56 14.73 -14.70
N TYR A 107 12.10 15.83 -14.08
CA TYR A 107 10.97 16.62 -14.56
C TYR A 107 11.36 17.79 -15.48
N LEU A 108 12.62 17.84 -15.93
CA LEU A 108 13.10 18.72 -17.02
C LEU A 108 12.77 20.22 -16.83
N GLY A 109 12.83 20.71 -15.59
CA GLY A 109 12.55 22.11 -15.23
C GLY A 109 11.06 22.46 -15.13
N GLY A 110 10.16 21.48 -15.27
CA GLY A 110 8.73 21.65 -15.09
C GLY A 110 8.33 21.83 -13.62
N THR A 111 7.17 22.46 -13.40
CA THR A 111 6.56 22.55 -12.06
C THR A 111 6.06 21.18 -11.63
N VAL A 112 6.57 20.67 -10.51
CA VAL A 112 6.10 19.43 -9.90
C VAL A 112 4.88 19.71 -9.02
N GLN A 113 3.85 18.89 -9.17
CA GLN A 113 2.51 19.09 -8.62
C GLN A 113 1.93 17.77 -8.12
N VAL A 114 0.93 17.84 -7.23
CA VAL A 114 0.19 16.66 -6.76
C VAL A 114 -0.42 15.88 -7.95
N ILE A 115 -1.12 16.60 -8.82
CA ILE A 115 -1.59 16.05 -10.10
C ILE A 115 -0.74 16.68 -11.21
N PRO A 116 -0.08 15.90 -12.08
CA PRO A 116 -0.13 14.43 -12.14
C PRO A 116 0.95 13.74 -11.30
N HIS A 117 2.05 14.39 -10.94
CA HIS A 117 3.30 13.72 -10.52
C HIS A 117 3.16 12.81 -9.29
N ILE A 118 2.48 13.25 -8.23
CA ILE A 118 2.23 12.41 -7.04
C ILE A 118 1.24 11.29 -7.40
N THR A 119 0.16 11.60 -8.12
CA THR A 119 -0.82 10.58 -8.55
C THR A 119 -0.23 9.55 -9.52
N ASP A 120 0.74 9.93 -10.35
CA ASP A 120 1.46 9.06 -11.27
C ASP A 120 2.40 8.13 -10.51
N GLU A 121 3.12 8.66 -9.50
CA GLU A 121 3.94 7.84 -8.61
C GLU A 121 3.08 6.82 -7.85
N ILE A 122 1.90 7.21 -7.35
CA ILE A 122 0.96 6.28 -6.70
C ILE A 122 0.52 5.18 -7.67
N LYS A 123 0.08 5.55 -8.88
CA LYS A 123 -0.34 4.57 -9.91
C LYS A 123 0.81 3.62 -10.27
N LEU A 124 2.03 4.13 -10.42
CA LEU A 124 3.21 3.32 -10.71
C LEU A 124 3.43 2.27 -9.63
N ASN A 125 3.44 2.68 -8.35
CA ASN A 125 3.64 1.76 -7.23
C ASN A 125 2.51 0.71 -7.12
N ILE A 126 1.25 1.09 -7.40
CA ILE A 126 0.13 0.13 -7.46
C ILE A 126 0.34 -0.91 -8.56
N ILE A 127 0.74 -0.48 -9.76
CA ILE A 127 0.97 -1.38 -10.91
C ILE A 127 2.17 -2.29 -10.62
N GLU A 128 3.26 -1.76 -10.07
CA GLU A 128 4.45 -2.54 -9.71
C GLU A 128 4.18 -3.54 -8.59
N GLY A 129 3.38 -3.17 -7.58
CA GLY A 129 2.96 -4.05 -6.49
C GLY A 129 1.98 -5.14 -6.94
N ALA A 130 1.16 -4.85 -7.94
CA ALA A 130 0.26 -5.85 -8.53
C ALA A 130 1.02 -6.97 -9.26
N GLY A 131 2.12 -6.61 -9.93
CA GLY A 131 2.97 -7.55 -10.65
C GLY A 131 2.17 -8.46 -11.58
N ASP A 132 2.39 -9.77 -11.44
CA ASP A 132 1.77 -10.80 -12.29
C ASP A 132 0.55 -11.47 -11.62
N ALA A 133 -0.12 -10.80 -10.69
CA ALA A 133 -1.33 -11.34 -10.04
C ALA A 133 -2.54 -11.33 -11.01
N ASP A 134 -3.46 -12.27 -10.83
CA ASP A 134 -4.77 -12.23 -11.50
C ASP A 134 -5.63 -11.11 -10.89
N VAL A 135 -5.59 -10.98 -9.56
CA VAL A 135 -6.31 -9.95 -8.80
C VAL A 135 -5.40 -9.28 -7.77
N ALA A 136 -5.29 -7.96 -7.84
CA ALA A 136 -4.64 -7.13 -6.82
C ALA A 136 -5.70 -6.42 -5.97
N LEU A 137 -5.67 -6.66 -4.66
CA LEU A 137 -6.50 -5.94 -3.70
C LEU A 137 -5.69 -4.75 -3.19
N VAL A 138 -6.23 -3.54 -3.37
CA VAL A 138 -5.57 -2.29 -3.00
C VAL A 138 -6.35 -1.66 -1.86
N GLU A 139 -5.87 -1.82 -0.64
CA GLU A 139 -6.44 -1.20 0.54
C GLU A 139 -5.94 0.23 0.69
N ILE A 140 -6.88 1.18 0.71
CA ILE A 140 -6.61 2.60 0.92
C ILE A 140 -6.87 2.91 2.39
N GLY A 141 -5.80 3.23 3.11
CA GLY A 141 -5.84 3.67 4.50
C GLY A 141 -6.56 5.01 4.67
N GLY A 142 -6.84 5.37 5.92
CA GLY A 142 -7.64 6.55 6.25
C GLY A 142 -9.14 6.35 6.05
N THR A 143 -9.87 7.46 6.05
CA THR A 143 -11.32 7.51 5.83
C THR A 143 -11.63 8.40 4.63
N VAL A 144 -12.55 7.97 3.77
CA VAL A 144 -13.02 8.78 2.65
C VAL A 144 -13.61 10.09 3.18
N GLY A 145 -13.07 11.20 2.67
CA GLY A 145 -13.41 12.56 3.11
C GLY A 145 -12.27 13.27 3.85
N ASP A 146 -11.26 12.53 4.30
CA ASP A 146 -10.01 13.09 4.81
C ASP A 146 -9.15 13.64 3.65
N ILE A 147 -8.21 14.55 3.96
CA ILE A 147 -7.31 15.23 3.00
C ILE A 147 -6.21 14.30 2.51
#